data_AF-A0A0F8ZRL5-F1
#
_entry.id   AF-A0A0F8ZRL5-F1
#
_cell.length_a   1.000
_cell.length_b   1.000
_cell.length_c   1.000
_cell.angle_alpha   90.00
_cell.angle_beta   90.00
_cell.angle_gamma   90.00
#
_symmetry.space_group_name_H-M   'P 1'
#
loop_
_entity.id
_entity.type
_entity.pdbx_description
1 polymer ?
#
loop_
_entity_poly.entity_id
_entity_poly.type
_entity_poly.pdbx_seq_one_letter_code
_entity_poly.pdbx_strand_id
1 'polypeptide(L)'
;KCHEEETDDFHVYTVIHKYDENFHVKHDFKKCLASPLVIQCCTDGNCYVCVDHRMEERFKLGSQKDIKQWWGGDKHKELVQSIDPLTECSRCTWSEYNKQTEVIENDSMCLAFP
;
A
#
# COMPACT_ATOMS: atom_id res chain seq x y z
N LYS A 1 25.80 5.94 -10.75
CA LYS A 1 25.91 4.55 -11.24
C LYS A 1 24.75 4.17 -12.14
N CYS A 2 23.52 3.92 -11.67
CA CYS A 2 22.44 3.55 -12.61
C CYS A 2 22.14 4.62 -13.67
N HIS A 3 22.18 5.91 -13.31
CA HIS A 3 22.01 7.03 -14.25
C HIS A 3 23.18 7.22 -15.24
N GLU A 4 24.32 6.56 -15.02
CA GLU A 4 25.45 6.62 -15.96
C GLU A 4 25.20 5.72 -17.19
N GLU A 5 24.23 4.82 -17.12
CA GLU A 5 23.84 3.91 -18.20
C GLU A 5 22.74 4.48 -19.10
N GLU A 6 22.30 5.74 -18.87
CA GLU A 6 21.26 6.38 -19.69
C GLU A 6 21.74 6.62 -21.12
N THR A 7 20.88 6.31 -22.08
CA THR A 7 21.08 6.60 -23.52
C THR A 7 19.84 7.30 -24.07
N ASP A 8 19.88 7.71 -25.34
CA ASP A 8 18.73 8.36 -25.98
C ASP A 8 17.49 7.45 -26.03
N ASP A 9 17.67 6.13 -26.03
CA ASP A 9 16.60 5.12 -26.08
C ASP A 9 16.40 4.36 -24.76
N PHE A 10 17.20 4.64 -23.73
CA PHE A 10 17.12 4.00 -22.42
C PHE A 10 17.23 5.02 -21.29
N HIS A 11 16.12 5.22 -20.58
CA HIS A 11 16.03 6.18 -19.48
C HIS A 11 15.90 5.47 -18.13
N VAL A 12 16.55 6.03 -17.11
CA VAL A 12 16.57 5.48 -15.76
C VAL A 12 15.75 6.37 -14.85
N TYR A 13 14.70 5.80 -14.27
CA TYR A 13 13.84 6.47 -13.31
C TYR A 13 14.03 5.88 -11.92
N THR A 14 14.53 6.68 -10.98
CA THR A 14 14.73 6.23 -9.60
C THR A 14 13.54 6.61 -8.73
N VAL A 15 12.98 5.62 -8.04
CA VAL A 15 11.87 5.80 -7.10
C VAL A 15 12.40 5.93 -5.68
N ILE A 16 12.58 7.16 -5.20
CA ILE A 16 13.18 7.46 -3.88
C ILE A 16 12.17 7.76 -2.77
N HIS A 17 10.88 7.94 -3.08
CA HIS A 17 9.88 8.34 -2.07
C HIS A 17 9.66 7.31 -0.94
N LYS A 18 10.21 6.09 -1.08
CA LYS A 18 10.14 5.00 -0.09
C LYS A 18 11.29 5.03 0.92
N TYR A 19 12.27 5.90 0.73
CA TYR A 19 13.49 5.97 1.52
C TYR A 19 13.73 7.39 2.06
N ASP A 20 14.49 7.49 3.16
CA ASP A 20 14.99 8.76 3.69
C ASP A 20 16.28 9.22 2.96
N GLU A 21 16.84 10.36 3.38
CA GLU A 21 18.07 10.92 2.80
C GLU A 21 19.30 10.01 2.98
N ASN A 22 19.24 9.08 3.93
CA ASN A 22 20.28 8.09 4.22
C ASN A 22 19.98 6.72 3.59
N PHE A 23 18.97 6.62 2.72
CA PHE A 23 18.48 5.39 2.10
C PHE A 23 17.93 4.34 3.07
N HIS A 24 17.51 4.73 4.27
CA HIS A 24 16.73 3.86 5.15
C HIS A 24 15.27 3.83 4.73
N VAL A 25 14.60 2.70 5.01
CA VAL A 25 13.15 2.57 4.83
C VAL A 25 12.45 3.60 5.70
N LYS A 26 11.51 4.35 5.11
CA LYS A 26 10.68 5.28 5.86
C LYS A 26 9.20 4.96 5.75
N HIS A 27 8.49 5.21 6.85
CA HIS A 27 7.04 5.19 6.94
C HIS A 27 6.61 6.51 7.57
N ASP A 28 6.15 7.43 6.74
CA ASP A 28 5.73 8.77 7.14
C ASP A 28 4.22 8.82 7.46
N PHE A 29 3.66 7.70 7.91
CA PHE A 29 2.24 7.51 8.21
C PHE A 29 2.10 6.51 9.38
N LYS A 30 0.98 6.56 10.11
CA LYS A 30 0.79 5.73 11.33
C LYS A 30 0.02 4.44 11.07
N LYS A 31 -0.88 4.45 10.09
CA LYS A 31 -1.75 3.30 9.76
C LYS A 31 -1.79 3.05 8.26
N CYS A 32 -1.96 1.79 7.87
CA CYS A 32 -2.20 1.44 6.48
C CYS A 32 -3.65 1.77 6.12
N LEU A 33 -3.89 2.94 5.55
CA LEU A 33 -5.18 3.42 5.07
C LEU A 33 -5.32 3.34 3.54
N ALA A 34 -4.25 3.00 2.83
CA ALA A 34 -4.27 2.84 1.38
C ALA A 34 -4.75 1.46 0.93
N SER A 35 -4.58 0.40 1.73
CA SER A 35 -4.96 -0.96 1.34
C SER A 35 -6.46 -1.18 1.12
N PRO A 36 -7.39 -0.45 1.77
CA PRO A 36 -8.81 -0.51 1.41
C PRO A 36 -9.15 0.14 0.05
N LEU A 37 -8.24 0.93 -0.54
CA LEU A 37 -8.45 1.60 -1.82
C LEU A 37 -8.10 0.73 -3.02
N VAL A 38 -7.33 -0.35 -2.81
CA VAL A 38 -6.82 -1.20 -3.89
C VAL A 38 -6.73 -2.67 -3.44
N ILE A 39 -7.29 -3.56 -4.25
CA ILE A 39 -7.21 -5.01 -4.05
C ILE A 39 -6.05 -5.60 -4.85
N GLN A 40 -5.28 -6.51 -4.24
CA GLN A 40 -4.18 -7.21 -4.93
C GLN A 40 -4.60 -8.63 -5.29
N CYS A 41 -4.96 -8.83 -6.55
CA CYS A 41 -5.38 -10.12 -7.10
C CYS A 41 -4.17 -10.82 -7.75
N CYS A 42 -3.78 -11.98 -7.24
CA CYS A 42 -2.66 -12.77 -7.75
C CYS A 42 -3.11 -13.86 -8.75
N THR A 43 -2.19 -14.35 -9.58
CA THR A 43 -2.52 -15.38 -10.60
C THR A 43 -2.92 -16.74 -10.01
N ASP A 44 -2.64 -16.97 -8.73
CA ASP A 44 -3.05 -18.16 -7.97
C ASP A 44 -4.54 -18.13 -7.54
N GLY A 45 -5.26 -17.06 -7.89
CA GLY A 45 -6.66 -16.88 -7.54
C GLY A 45 -6.90 -16.34 -6.12
N ASN A 46 -5.85 -16.04 -5.36
CA ASN A 46 -5.96 -15.42 -4.04
C ASN A 46 -5.85 -13.89 -4.13
N CYS A 47 -6.38 -13.23 -3.10
CA CYS A 47 -6.28 -11.79 -2.88
C CYS A 47 -5.54 -11.49 -1.58
N TYR A 48 -4.72 -10.44 -1.62
CA TYR A 48 -3.91 -9.99 -0.50
C TYR A 48 -4.15 -8.50 -0.22
N VAL A 49 -3.89 -8.08 1.02
CA VAL A 49 -4.03 -6.68 1.45
C VAL A 49 -3.02 -5.77 0.76
N CYS A 50 -1.82 -6.27 0.46
CA CYS A 50 -0.72 -5.46 -0.06
C CYS A 50 0.07 -6.20 -1.14
N VAL A 51 0.60 -5.42 -2.08
CA VAL A 51 1.42 -5.88 -3.20
C VAL A 51 2.78 -6.38 -2.71
N ASP A 52 3.26 -5.80 -1.61
CA ASP A 52 4.54 -6.11 -0.98
C ASP A 52 4.44 -7.34 -0.06
N HIS A 53 3.23 -7.78 0.29
CA HIS A 53 2.94 -8.96 1.13
C HIS A 53 2.18 -10.07 0.38
N ARG A 54 2.34 -10.14 -0.94
CA ARG A 54 1.73 -11.23 -1.73
C ARG A 54 2.34 -12.56 -1.32
N MET A 55 1.53 -13.62 -1.35
CA MET A 55 1.89 -14.99 -0.95
C MET A 55 2.14 -15.18 0.56
N GLU A 56 1.98 -14.13 1.38
CA GLU A 56 2.04 -14.25 2.83
C GLU A 56 0.65 -14.53 3.40
N GLU A 57 0.48 -15.64 4.11
CA GLU A 57 -0.82 -16.03 4.65
C GLU A 57 -1.37 -15.00 5.65
N ARG A 58 -0.49 -14.33 6.40
CA ARG A 58 -0.83 -13.22 7.33
C ARG A 58 -1.64 -12.12 6.64
N PHE A 59 -1.36 -11.83 5.37
CA PHE A 59 -1.95 -10.72 4.62
C PHE A 59 -2.99 -11.18 3.58
N LYS A 60 -3.37 -12.47 3.62
CA LYS A 60 -4.35 -13.04 2.72
C LYS A 60 -5.78 -12.66 3.14
N LEU A 61 -6.56 -12.19 2.18
CA LEU A 61 -7.95 -11.82 2.38
C LEU A 61 -8.90 -12.98 2.07
N GLY A 62 -8.74 -13.56 0.88
CA GLY A 62 -9.62 -14.61 0.38
C GLY A 62 -9.40 -14.91 -1.10
N SER A 63 -10.31 -15.70 -1.66
CA SER A 63 -10.35 -16.03 -3.09
C SER A 63 -10.93 -14.89 -3.91
N GLN A 64 -10.42 -14.71 -5.12
CA GLN A 64 -10.95 -13.76 -6.12
C GLN A 64 -12.41 -14.07 -6.51
N LYS A 65 -12.81 -15.35 -6.45
CA LYS A 65 -14.17 -15.76 -6.81
C LYS A 65 -15.22 -15.21 -5.84
N ASP A 66 -14.80 -14.95 -4.60
CA ASP A 66 -15.70 -14.61 -3.50
C ASP A 66 -15.49 -13.17 -3.00
N ILE A 67 -14.86 -12.29 -3.80
CA ILE A 67 -14.53 -10.89 -3.42
C ILE A 67 -15.69 -10.18 -2.74
N LYS A 68 -16.90 -10.30 -3.30
CA LYS A 68 -18.10 -9.63 -2.76
C LYS A 68 -18.50 -10.09 -1.36
N GLN A 69 -18.08 -11.28 -0.93
CA GLN A 69 -18.41 -11.83 0.38
C GLN A 69 -17.49 -11.29 1.48
N TRP A 70 -16.23 -11.02 1.15
CA TRP A 70 -15.23 -10.66 2.13
C TRP A 70 -14.74 -9.20 2.02
N TRP A 71 -14.80 -8.58 0.84
CA TRP A 71 -14.35 -7.20 0.64
C TRP A 71 -15.25 -6.21 1.37
N GLY A 72 -14.65 -5.48 2.31
CA GLY A 72 -15.37 -4.53 3.18
C GLY A 72 -16.13 -5.21 4.33
N GLY A 73 -16.07 -6.54 4.44
CA GLY A 73 -16.57 -7.28 5.60
C GLY A 73 -15.67 -7.13 6.83
N ASP A 74 -16.11 -7.71 7.95
CA ASP A 74 -15.42 -7.54 9.24
C ASP A 74 -14.00 -8.11 9.22
N LYS A 75 -13.82 -9.31 8.64
CA LYS A 75 -12.48 -9.92 8.45
C LYS A 75 -11.52 -9.01 7.68
N HIS A 76 -11.99 -8.32 6.64
CA HIS A 76 -11.18 -7.38 5.88
C HIS A 76 -10.78 -6.18 6.75
N LYS A 77 -11.75 -5.57 7.44
CA LYS A 77 -11.51 -4.41 8.31
C LYS A 77 -10.58 -4.73 9.47
N GLU A 78 -10.82 -5.85 10.15
CA GLU A 78 -9.99 -6.34 11.26
C GLU A 78 -8.56 -6.60 10.80
N LEU A 79 -8.38 -7.25 9.64
CA LEU A 79 -7.05 -7.49 9.10
C LEU A 79 -6.32 -6.18 8.84
N VAL A 80 -6.94 -5.23 8.13
CA VAL A 80 -6.33 -3.91 7.84
C VAL A 80 -5.99 -3.15 9.12
N GLN A 81 -6.89 -3.15 10.11
CA GLN A 81 -6.66 -2.48 11.40
C GLN A 81 -5.56 -3.14 12.24
N SER A 82 -5.34 -4.44 12.07
CA SER A 82 -4.34 -5.19 12.81
C SER A 82 -2.91 -5.02 12.29
N ILE A 83 -2.72 -4.37 11.14
CA ILE A 83 -1.40 -4.19 10.53
C ILE A 83 -0.69 -3.02 11.20
N ASP A 84 0.53 -3.26 11.68
CA ASP A 84 1.47 -2.24 12.11
C ASP A 84 2.53 -1.99 11.01
N PRO A 85 2.42 -0.89 10.23
CA PRO A 85 3.36 -0.61 9.15
C PRO A 85 4.81 -0.44 9.62
N LEU A 86 5.04 -0.04 10.88
CA LEU A 86 6.39 0.22 11.38
C LEU A 86 7.18 -1.06 11.65
N THR A 87 6.48 -2.16 11.94
CA THR A 87 7.10 -3.44 12.31
C THR A 87 6.87 -4.52 11.27
N GLU A 88 5.74 -4.50 10.55
CA GLU A 88 5.38 -5.53 9.58
C GLU A 88 5.77 -5.18 8.14
N CYS A 89 5.95 -3.90 7.79
CA CYS A 89 6.26 -3.49 6.41
C CYS A 89 7.74 -3.15 6.22
N SER A 90 8.42 -3.81 5.28
CA SER A 90 9.83 -3.54 4.94
C SER A 90 10.01 -2.37 3.96
N ARG A 91 8.97 -2.04 3.20
CA ARG A 91 8.87 -0.86 2.33
C ARG A 91 7.40 -0.67 1.99
N CYS A 92 6.97 0.57 1.74
CA CYS A 92 5.60 0.83 1.38
C CYS A 92 5.49 1.34 -0.06
N THR A 93 4.91 0.52 -0.96
CA THR A 93 4.53 0.96 -2.31
C THR A 93 3.43 2.02 -2.31
N TRP A 94 2.61 2.06 -1.26
CA TRP A 94 1.47 2.96 -1.13
C TRP A 94 1.70 4.13 -0.16
N SER A 95 2.97 4.44 0.16
CA SER A 95 3.31 5.45 1.17
C SER A 95 2.63 6.79 0.91
N GLU A 96 2.65 7.24 -0.34
CA GLU A 96 2.05 8.52 -0.71
C GLU A 96 0.53 8.52 -0.61
N TYR A 97 -0.12 7.39 -0.91
CA TYR A 97 -1.57 7.24 -0.72
C TYR A 97 -1.93 7.25 0.76
N ASN A 98 -1.15 6.59 1.63
CA ASN A 98 -1.38 6.66 3.07
C ASN A 98 -1.33 8.10 3.60
N LYS A 99 -0.31 8.87 3.18
CA LYS A 99 -0.20 10.30 3.53
C LYS A 99 -1.42 11.10 3.07
N GLN A 100 -1.82 10.92 1.82
CA GLN A 100 -2.98 11.62 1.27
C GLN A 100 -4.26 11.27 2.03
N THR A 101 -4.47 9.99 2.37
CA THR A 101 -5.64 9.56 3.14
C THR A 101 -5.65 10.13 4.55
N GLU A 102 -4.51 10.19 5.26
CA GLU A 102 -4.42 10.83 6.59
C GLU A 102 -4.77 12.34 6.54
N VAL A 103 -4.47 13.02 5.43
CA VAL A 103 -4.89 14.42 5.22
C VAL A 103 -6.40 14.51 5.00
N ILE A 104 -6.98 13.61 4.18
CA ILE A 104 -8.42 13.58 3.90
C ILE A 104 -9.25 13.40 5.18
N GLU A 105 -8.77 12.61 6.15
CA GLU A 105 -9.43 12.43 7.45
C GLU A 105 -9.63 13.75 8.22
N ASN A 106 -8.86 14.79 7.90
CA ASN A 106 -8.91 16.09 8.54
C ASN A 106 -9.30 17.24 7.59
N ASP A 107 -9.54 16.94 6.30
CA ASP A 107 -9.90 17.92 5.31
C ASP A 107 -11.41 18.21 5.36
N SER A 108 -11.76 19.36 5.93
CA SER A 108 -13.14 19.82 6.05
C SER A 108 -13.82 20.03 4.70
N MET A 109 -13.08 20.36 3.63
CA MET A 109 -13.63 20.43 2.28
C MET A 109 -13.95 19.06 1.71
N CYS A 110 -13.25 18.00 2.11
CA CYS A 110 -13.54 16.64 1.68
C CYS A 110 -14.70 16.03 2.49
N LEU A 111 -14.73 16.26 3.81
CA LEU A 111 -15.73 15.70 4.71
C LEU A 111 -17.09 16.40 4.65
N ALA A 112 -17.10 17.70 4.33
CA ALA A 112 -18.29 18.54 4.31
C ALA A 112 -18.35 19.38 3.02
N PHE A 113 -18.02 18.77 1.87
CA PHE A 113 -18.23 19.42 0.59
C PHE A 113 -19.73 19.67 0.38
N PRO A 114 -20.16 20.92 0.07
CA PRO A 114 -21.57 21.28 -0.08
C PRO A 114 -22.27 20.60 -1.27
#